data_AF-A0A2I1DTU1-F1
#
_entry.id   AF-A0A2I1DTU1-F1
#
_cell.length_a   1.000
_cell.length_b   1.000
_cell.length_c   1.000
_cell.angle_alpha   90.00
_cell.angle_beta   90.00
_cell.angle_gamma   90.00
#
_symmetry.space_group_name_H-M   'P 1'
#
loop_
_entity.id
_entity.type
_entity.pdbx_description
1 polymer ?
#
loop_
_entity_poly.entity_id
_entity_poly.type
_entity_poly.pdbx_seq_one_letter_code
_entity_poly.pdbx_strand_id
1 'polypeptide(L)' 'KIIGKSYNELLGKIHFWTFFIGVNLTFMPMHSLVLARMPRRISDYPDAFAGWNMVASFGSVISLVSTFPF' A
#
# COMPACT_ATOMS: atom_id res chain seq x y z
N LYS A 1 18.99 -11.53 16.33
CA LYS A 1 19.73 -12.79 16.56
C LYS A 1 20.99 -12.93 15.66
N ILE A 2 21.01 -12.39 14.43
CA ILE A 2 22.12 -12.56 13.47
C ILE A 2 23.24 -11.51 13.62
N ILE A 3 22.92 -10.25 13.95
CA ILE A 3 23.88 -9.12 13.93
C ILE A 3 24.27 -8.65 15.36
N GLY A 4 23.69 -9.25 16.40
CA GLY A 4 23.97 -8.88 17.80
C GLY A 4 23.49 -7.47 18.23
N LYS A 5 23.01 -6.65 17.31
CA LYS A 5 22.44 -5.31 17.58
C LYS A 5 20.92 -5.37 17.76
N SER A 6 20.41 -4.64 18.75
CA SER A 6 18.98 -4.35 18.89
C SER A 6 18.57 -3.22 17.95
N TYR A 7 17.41 -3.35 17.32
CA TYR A 7 16.78 -2.25 16.58
C TYR A 7 16.02 -1.36 17.57
N ASN A 8 15.76 -0.11 17.17
CA ASN A 8 14.93 0.77 17.97
C ASN A 8 13.46 0.34 17.86
N GLU A 9 12.87 -0.09 18.96
CA GLU A 9 11.46 -0.53 19.00
C GLU A 9 10.47 0.56 18.59
N LEU A 10 10.78 1.84 18.81
CA LEU A 10 9.91 2.94 18.41
C LEU A 10 9.87 3.07 16.88
N LEU A 11 11.02 3.02 16.21
CA LEU A 11 11.10 3.06 14.75
C LEU A 11 10.42 1.84 14.12
N GLY A 12 10.61 0.66 14.71
CA GLY A 12 9.93 -0.57 14.27
C GLY A 12 8.41 -0.49 14.37
N LYS A 13 7.87 0.09 15.46
CA LYS A 13 6.42 0.30 15.63
C LYS A 13 5.87 1.31 14.61
N ILE A 14 6.58 2.41 14.37
CA ILE A 14 6.17 3.43 13.38
C ILE A 14 6.16 2.84 11.97
N HIS A 15 7.23 2.14 11.59
CA HIS A 15 7.30 1.41 10.32
C HIS A 15 6.13 0.43 10.18
N PHE A 16 5.89 -0.40 11.20
CA PHE A 16 4.81 -1.39 11.17
C PHE A 16 3.44 -0.75 10.92
N TRP A 17 3.08 0.28 11.69
CA TRP A 17 1.76 0.90 11.56
C TRP A 17 1.58 1.66 10.25
N THR A 18 2.60 2.40 9.82
CA THR A 18 2.54 3.16 8.55
C THR A 18 2.47 2.21 7.34
N PHE A 19 3.28 1.15 7.33
CA PHE A 19 3.24 0.12 6.29
C PHE A 19 1.90 -0.64 6.30
N PHE A 20 1.39 -1.02 7.47
CA PHE A 20 0.12 -1.71 7.59
C PHE A 20 -1.04 -0.89 7.00
N ILE A 21 -1.11 0.40 7.32
CA ILE A 21 -2.14 1.29 6.79
C ILE A 21 -1.98 1.49 5.27
N GLY A 22 -0.75 1.72 4.79
CA GLY A 22 -0.46 1.91 3.36
C GLY A 22 -0.82 0.70 2.50
N VAL A 23 -0.44 -0.50 2.96
CA VAL A 23 -0.76 -1.77 2.29
C VAL A 23 -2.26 -2.00 2.24
N ASN A 24 -2.97 -1.83 3.36
CA ASN A 24 -4.42 -1.97 3.38
C ASN A 24 -5.10 -0.98 2.41
N LEU A 25 -4.66 0.28 2.39
CA LEU A 25 -5.21 1.28 1.47
C LEU A 25 -4.91 0.96 -0.01
N THR A 26 -3.83 0.25 -0.30
CA THR A 26 -3.47 -0.16 -1.68
C THR A 26 -4.29 -1.36 -2.15
N PHE A 27 -4.43 -2.39 -1.32
CA PHE A 27 -5.05 -3.66 -1.70
C PHE A 27 -6.58 -3.71 -1.48
N MET A 28 -7.13 -2.90 -0.57
CA MET A 28 -8.58 -2.85 -0.37
C MET A 28 -9.34 -2.37 -1.63
N PRO A 29 -8.92 -1.29 -2.32
CA PRO A 29 -9.53 -0.89 -3.59
C PRO A 29 -9.48 -1.96 -4.69
N MET A 30 -8.41 -2.79 -4.71
CA MET A 30 -8.30 -3.85 -5.72
C MET A 30 -9.42 -4.89 -5.59
N HIS A 31 -9.89 -5.18 -4.37
CA HIS A 31 -11.02 -6.10 -4.18
C HIS A 31 -12.31 -5.52 -4.77
N SER A 32 -12.56 -4.22 -4.59
CA SER A 32 -13.68 -3.50 -5.20
C SER A 32 -13.60 -3.49 -6.74
N LEU A 33 -12.40 -3.34 -7.30
CA LEU A 33 -12.16 -3.38 -8.75
C LEU A 33 -12.42 -4.77 -9.35
N VAL A 34 -12.10 -5.84 -8.61
CA VAL A 34 -12.41 -7.22 -9.02
C VAL A 34 -13.92 -7.46 -9.04
N LEU A 35 -14.67 -6.96 -8.04
CA LEU A 35 -16.14 -7.05 -8.02
C LEU A 35 -16.78 -6.30 -9.20
N ALA A 36 -16.20 -5.16 -9.59
CA ALA A 36 -16.63 -4.38 -10.73
C ALA A 36 -16.14 -4.93 -12.09
N ARG A 37 -15.55 -6.14 -12.10
CA ARG A 37 -15.08 -6.88 -13.29
C ARG A 37 -14.04 -6.12 -14.12
N MET A 38 -13.19 -5.31 -13.48
CA MET A 38 -12.08 -4.67 -14.19
C MET A 38 -11.09 -5.75 -14.69
N PRO A 39 -10.78 -5.80 -16.00
CA PRO A 39 -9.78 -6.74 -16.51
C PRO A 39 -8.38 -6.35 -16.05
N ARG A 40 -7.56 -7.36 -15.74
CA ARG A 40 -6.15 -7.15 -15.36
C ARG A 40 -5.31 -6.71 -16.56
N ARG A 41 -4.27 -5.91 -16.31
CA ARG A 41 -3.22 -5.52 -17.28
C ARG A 41 -3.70 -4.62 -18.42
N ILE A 42 -4.48 -3.59 -18.10
CA ILE A 42 -4.87 -2.56 -19.07
C ILE A 42 -4.20 -1.24 -18.64
N SER A 43 -3.61 -0.53 -19.60
CA SER A 43 -2.97 0.76 -19.35
C SER A 43 -3.98 1.88 -19.12
N ASP A 44 -5.09 1.88 -19.87
CA ASP A 44 -6.18 2.84 -19.75
C ASP A 44 -7.46 2.17 -19.26
N TYR A 45 -8.15 2.83 -18.34
CA TYR A 45 -9.40 2.34 -17.76
C TYR A 45 -10.50 3.39 -17.90
N PRO A 46 -11.76 2.97 -18.04
CA PRO A 46 -12.90 3.89 -18.03
C PRO A 46 -12.94 4.74 -16.76
N ASP A 47 -13.41 5.98 -16.87
CA ASP A 47 -13.48 6.95 -15.75
C ASP A 47 -14.20 6.42 -14.51
N ALA A 48 -15.12 5.44 -14.67
CA ALA A 48 -15.80 4.76 -13.59
C ALA A 48 -14.85 4.03 -12.60
N PHE A 49 -13.66 3.64 -13.05
CA PHE A 49 -12.64 2.97 -12.22
C PHE A 49 -11.55 3.91 -11.71
N ALA A 50 -11.55 5.18 -12.14
CA ALA A 50 -10.51 6.14 -11.78
C ALA A 50 -10.45 6.39 -10.26
N GLY A 51 -11.59 6.43 -9.57
CA GLY A 51 -11.64 6.66 -8.12
C GLY A 51 -10.89 5.59 -7.32
N TRP A 52 -11.14 4.30 -7.58
CA TRP A 52 -10.49 3.21 -6.87
C TRP A 52 -9.00 3.07 -7.22
N ASN A 53 -8.61 3.35 -8.47
CA ASN A 53 -7.21 3.38 -8.89
C ASN A 53 -6.44 4.56 -8.28
N MET A 54 -7.09 5.70 -8.07
CA MET A 54 -6.49 6.86 -7.40
C MET A 54 -6.19 6.56 -5.92
N VAL A 55 -7.15 5.95 -5.20
CA VAL A 55 -6.95 5.54 -3.80
C VAL A 55 -5.82 4.50 -3.68
N ALA A 56 -5.76 3.53 -4.59
CA ALA A 56 -4.69 2.55 -4.62
C ALA A 56 -3.31 3.19 -4.87
N SER A 57 -3.24 4.19 -5.76
CA SER A 57 -2.02 4.96 -6.03
C SER A 57 -1.52 5.70 -4.79
N PHE A 58 -2.42 6.37 -4.05
CA PHE A 58 -2.08 7.03 -2.80
C PHE A 58 -1.59 6.04 -1.73
N GLY A 59 -2.23 4.88 -1.61
CA GLY A 59 -1.77 3.79 -0.73
C GLY A 59 -0.35 3.32 -1.07
N SER A 60 -0.01 3.25 -2.36
CA SER A 60 1.33 2.83 -2.80
C SER A 60 2.41 3.84 -2.39
N VAL A 61 2.11 5.14 -2.47
CA VAL A 61 3.04 6.20 -2.04
C VAL A 61 3.26 6.14 -0.54
N ILE A 62 2.21 5.93 0.25
CA ILE A 62 2.31 5.78 1.71
C ILE A 62 3.16 4.56 2.08
N SER A 63 3.00 3.46 1.34
CA SER A 63 3.80 2.25 1.53
C SER A 63 5.28 2.50 1.20
N LEU A 64 5.60 3.26 0.15
CA LEU A 64 6.97 3.66 -0.16
C LEU A 64 7.57 4.58 0.91
N VAL A 65 6.78 5.54 1.41
CA VAL A 65 7.22 6.45 2.49
C VAL A 65 7.51 5.67 3.78
N SER A 66 6.75 4.62 4.06
CA SER A 66 6.97 3.78 5.25
C SER A 66 8.30 3.04 5.26
N THR A 67 8.96 2.86 4.10
CA THR A 67 10.27 2.18 4.01
C THR A 67 11.45 3.10 4.34
N PHE A 68 11.30 4.43 4.30
CA PHE A 68 12.37 5.36 4.68
C PHE A 68 12.91 5.25 6.13
N PRO A 69 12.08 5.00 7.16
CA PRO A 69 12.57 4.82 8.54
C PRO A 69 13.20 3.45 8.83
N PHE A 70 13.28 2.54 7.84
CA PHE A 70 13.93 1.24 7.94
C PHE A 70 15.43 1.36 7.61
#